data_AF-A0A7J9WH22-F1
#
_entry.id   AF-A0A7J9WH22-F1
#
_cell.length_a   1.000
_cell.length_b   1.000
_cell.length_c   1.000
_cell.angle_alpha   90.00
_cell.angle_beta   90.00
_cell.angle_gamma   90.00
#
_symmetry.space_group_name_H-M   'P 1'
#
loop_
_entity.id
_entity.type
_entity.pdbx_description
1 polymer ?
#
loop_
_entity_poly.entity_id
_entity_poly.type
_entity_poly.pdbx_seq_one_letter_code
_entity_poly.pdbx_strand_id
1 'polypeptide(L)'
;GRRRRDGRRRSAAAAVLQAAGAEVLVLDMEAFTGAPPPRVGLVVDALVGSGITGPLRGAALALLNAMRLRAVPIVSVDVPSGLDPGTGMIGDTVSADVTVAIGAVHPGLLLPGLAPFIGDLYLASLDGARAPLVRVVGAPDAPTWRE
;
A
#
# COMPACT_ATOMS: atom_id res chain seq x y z
N GLY A 1 -38.47 7.22 2.33
CA GLY A 1 -37.63 6.01 2.36
C GLY A 1 -36.35 6.26 1.60
N ARG A 2 -35.23 6.49 2.29
CA ARG A 2 -33.93 6.76 1.68
C ARG A 2 -33.31 5.42 1.25
N ARG A 3 -33.13 5.25 -0.06
CA ARG A 3 -32.40 4.13 -0.66
C ARG A 3 -30.98 4.11 -0.07
N ARG A 4 -30.63 3.02 0.60
CA ARG A 4 -29.24 2.68 0.95
C ARG A 4 -28.45 2.64 -0.36
N ARG A 5 -27.55 3.61 -0.58
CA ARG A 5 -26.60 3.57 -1.69
C ARG A 5 -25.61 2.43 -1.40
N ASP A 6 -25.66 1.42 -2.25
CA ASP A 6 -24.77 0.26 -2.26
C ASP A 6 -23.30 0.73 -2.32
N GLY A 7 -22.49 0.35 -1.33
CA GLY A 7 -21.12 0.82 -1.09
C GLY A 7 -20.08 0.29 -2.08
N ARG A 8 -20.47 -0.11 -3.29
CA ARG A 8 -19.55 -0.63 -4.31
C ARG A 8 -19.05 0.48 -5.21
N ARG A 9 -18.15 1.33 -4.71
CA ARG A 9 -17.13 1.88 -5.62
C ARG A 9 -16.20 0.71 -5.96
N ARG A 10 -16.42 0.06 -7.11
CA ARG A 10 -15.48 -0.95 -7.62
C ARG A 10 -14.18 -0.22 -7.95
N SER A 11 -13.16 -0.36 -7.11
CA SER A 11 -11.82 0.11 -7.42
C SER A 11 -11.36 -0.54 -8.73
N ALA A 12 -10.82 0.26 -9.66
CA ALA A 12 -10.25 -0.27 -10.90
C ALA A 12 -9.12 -1.28 -10.60
N ALA A 13 -8.33 -1.04 -9.55
CA ALA A 13 -7.31 -1.98 -9.09
C ALA A 13 -7.92 -3.30 -8.60
N ALA A 14 -9.03 -3.25 -7.86
CA ALA A 14 -9.73 -4.47 -7.42
C ALA A 14 -10.24 -5.27 -8.62
N ALA A 15 -10.74 -4.62 -9.67
CA ALA A 15 -11.19 -5.29 -10.88
C ALA A 15 -10.03 -5.97 -11.63
N VAL A 16 -8.85 -5.35 -11.68
CA VAL A 16 -7.64 -5.94 -12.29
C VAL A 16 -7.18 -7.19 -11.53
N LEU A 17 -7.11 -7.10 -10.20
CA LEU A 17 -6.73 -8.24 -9.35
C LEU A 17 -7.75 -9.39 -9.45
N GLN A 18 -9.04 -9.06 -9.49
CA GLN A 18 -10.10 -10.06 -9.72
C GLN A 18 -9.98 -10.72 -11.10
N ALA A 19 -9.68 -9.94 -12.14
CA ALA A 19 -9.45 -10.49 -13.48
C ALA A 19 -8.20 -11.39 -13.55
N ALA A 20 -7.22 -11.18 -12.66
CA ALA A 20 -6.08 -12.05 -12.46
C ALA A 20 -6.38 -13.28 -11.58
N GLY A 21 -7.63 -13.48 -11.16
CA GLY A 21 -8.07 -14.64 -10.36
C GLY A 21 -7.91 -14.47 -8.85
N ALA A 22 -7.54 -13.29 -8.35
CA ALA A 22 -7.46 -13.05 -6.91
C ALA A 22 -8.86 -12.83 -6.30
N GLU A 23 -9.07 -13.41 -5.11
CA GLU A 23 -10.16 -13.00 -4.23
C GLU A 23 -9.79 -11.68 -3.56
N VAL A 24 -10.55 -10.63 -3.83
CA VAL A 24 -10.22 -9.27 -3.37
C VAL A 24 -11.24 -8.78 -2.35
N LEU A 25 -10.74 -8.50 -1.16
CA LEU A 25 -11.45 -7.71 -0.14
C LEU A 25 -10.97 -6.26 -0.20
N VAL A 26 -11.89 -5.35 -0.52
CA VAL A 26 -11.62 -3.90 -0.42
C VAL A 26 -12.14 -3.40 0.92
N LEU A 27 -11.26 -2.79 1.71
CA LEU A 27 -11.62 -2.13 2.96
C LEU A 27 -11.87 -0.64 2.70
N ASP A 28 -13.09 -0.19 2.97
CA ASP A 28 -13.43 1.23 2.97
C ASP A 28 -13.05 1.82 4.32
N MET A 29 -12.16 2.83 4.31
CA MET A 29 -11.72 3.51 5.53
C MET A 29 -12.89 4.16 6.29
N GLU A 30 -13.91 4.67 5.60
CA GLU A 30 -15.07 5.30 6.26
C GLU A 30 -15.98 4.26 6.92
N ALA A 31 -15.99 3.03 6.40
CA ALA A 31 -16.80 1.93 6.92
C ALA A 31 -16.03 1.00 7.87
N PHE A 32 -14.70 1.19 8.02
CA PHE A 32 -13.87 0.33 8.86
C PHE A 32 -14.15 0.58 10.34
N THR A 33 -14.73 -0.41 11.00
CA THR A 33 -15.13 -0.32 12.42
C THR A 33 -14.04 -0.78 13.39
N GLY A 34 -12.83 -1.07 12.91
CA GLY A 34 -11.73 -1.59 13.73
C GLY A 34 -11.71 -3.11 13.87
N ALA A 35 -12.73 -3.81 13.40
CA ALA A 35 -12.74 -5.27 13.39
C ALA A 35 -11.66 -5.80 12.42
N PRO A 36 -10.83 -6.77 12.83
CA PRO A 36 -9.78 -7.29 11.98
C PRO A 36 -10.39 -7.93 10.72
N PRO A 37 -9.84 -7.67 9.52
CA PRO A 37 -10.33 -8.30 8.29
C PRO A 37 -10.15 -9.82 8.35
N PRO A 38 -10.88 -10.61 7.53
CA PRO A 38 -10.64 -12.05 7.39
C PRO A 38 -9.17 -12.35 7.03
N ARG A 39 -8.79 -13.64 7.12
CA ARG A 39 -7.45 -14.08 6.69
C ARG A 39 -7.27 -13.77 5.20
N VAL A 40 -6.15 -13.14 4.86
CA VAL A 40 -5.73 -12.83 3.49
C VAL A 40 -4.33 -13.40 3.28
N GLY A 41 -3.92 -13.58 2.02
CA GLY A 41 -2.55 -14.00 1.68
C GLY A 41 -1.59 -12.85 1.35
N LEU A 42 -2.12 -11.65 1.12
CA LEU A 42 -1.40 -10.44 0.71
C LEU A 42 -2.19 -9.21 1.16
N VAL A 43 -1.49 -8.16 1.58
CA VAL A 43 -2.07 -6.83 1.80
C VAL A 43 -1.56 -5.88 0.72
N VAL A 44 -2.46 -5.11 0.13
CA VAL A 44 -2.11 -3.98 -0.73
C VAL A 44 -2.41 -2.70 0.05
N ASP A 45 -1.36 -2.01 0.45
CA ASP A 45 -1.44 -0.70 1.08
C ASP A 45 -1.58 0.38 0.01
N ALA A 46 -2.82 0.84 -0.15
CA ALA A 46 -3.18 2.02 -0.94
C ALA A 46 -4.05 2.97 -0.10
N LEU A 47 -3.75 3.07 1.22
CA LEU A 47 -4.56 3.87 2.15
C LEU A 47 -4.28 5.37 1.96
N VAL A 48 -3.02 5.77 1.98
CA VAL A 48 -2.56 7.16 1.83
C VAL A 48 -1.21 7.17 1.10
N GLY A 49 -1.17 7.72 -0.11
CA GLY A 49 0.08 7.89 -0.88
C GLY A 49 0.79 9.21 -0.57
N SER A 50 1.46 9.77 -1.59
CA SER A 50 2.23 11.03 -1.52
C SER A 50 1.45 12.27 -1.06
N GLY A 51 0.11 12.24 -1.03
CA GLY A 51 -0.73 13.35 -0.56
C GLY A 51 -0.92 13.44 0.96
N ILE A 52 -0.17 12.67 1.76
CA ILE A 52 -0.29 12.67 3.22
C ILE A 52 -0.04 14.06 3.83
N THR A 53 -0.79 14.39 4.88
CA THR A 53 -0.61 15.62 5.66
C THR A 53 -0.57 15.28 7.15
N GLY A 54 0.63 15.19 7.70
CA GLY A 54 0.87 14.79 9.08
C GLY A 54 0.64 13.29 9.36
N PRO A 55 0.78 12.86 10.63
CA PRO A 55 0.71 11.45 11.01
C PRO A 55 -0.65 10.81 10.70
N LEU A 56 -0.65 9.49 10.47
CA LEU A 56 -1.90 8.72 10.36
C LEU A 56 -2.76 8.86 11.62
N ARG A 57 -4.07 8.89 11.43
CA ARG A 57 -5.07 9.07 12.49
C ARG A 57 -6.39 8.40 12.14
N GLY A 58 -7.22 8.17 13.15
CA GLY A 58 -8.54 7.56 12.99
C GLY A 58 -8.48 6.20 12.29
N ALA A 59 -9.34 6.00 11.27
CA ALA A 59 -9.47 4.73 10.57
C ALA A 59 -8.17 4.26 9.89
N ALA A 60 -7.36 5.17 9.33
CA ALA A 60 -6.11 4.81 8.67
C ALA A 60 -5.10 4.22 9.67
N LEU A 61 -4.97 4.83 10.85
CA LEU A 61 -4.12 4.30 11.92
C LEU A 61 -4.66 2.96 12.47
N ALA A 62 -5.98 2.82 12.59
CA ALA A 62 -6.59 1.56 13.00
C ALA A 62 -6.34 0.43 12.00
N LEU A 63 -6.41 0.71 10.69
CA LEU A 63 -6.09 -0.25 9.63
C LEU A 63 -4.63 -0.66 9.66
N LEU A 64 -3.71 0.30 9.79
CA LEU A 64 -2.28 0.01 9.94
C LEU A 64 -2.02 -0.93 11.13
N ASN A 65 -2.65 -0.65 12.28
CA ASN A 65 -2.51 -1.52 13.46
C ASN A 65 -3.09 -2.92 13.21
N ALA A 66 -4.18 -3.06 12.46
CA ALA A 66 -4.71 -4.36 12.06
C ALA A 66 -3.77 -5.11 11.09
N MET A 67 -3.08 -4.40 10.20
CA MET A 67 -2.09 -4.96 9.28
C MET A 67 -0.85 -5.50 10.01
N ARG A 68 -0.34 -4.77 11.01
CA ARG A 68 0.82 -5.19 11.84
C ARG A 68 0.63 -6.54 12.51
N LEU A 69 -0.60 -6.95 12.79
CA LEU A 69 -0.93 -8.23 13.41
C LEU A 69 -0.95 -9.41 12.42
N ARG A 70 -0.60 -9.18 11.16
CA ARG A 70 -0.58 -10.19 10.10
C ARG A 70 0.85 -10.57 9.76
N ALA A 71 1.07 -11.86 9.51
CA ALA A 71 2.33 -12.41 9.01
C ALA A 71 2.20 -12.71 7.51
N VAL A 72 1.78 -11.70 6.73
CA VAL A 72 1.58 -11.81 5.28
C VAL A 72 2.29 -10.65 4.60
N PRO A 73 2.75 -10.82 3.34
CA PRO A 73 3.42 -9.75 2.63
C PRO A 73 2.55 -8.50 2.48
N ILE A 74 3.19 -7.33 2.51
CA ILE A 74 2.56 -6.03 2.29
C ILE A 74 3.22 -5.36 1.09
N VAL A 75 2.38 -4.95 0.12
CA VAL A 75 2.78 -4.16 -1.04
C VAL A 75 2.21 -2.76 -0.90
N SER A 76 3.05 -1.74 -0.75
CA SER A 76 2.63 -0.34 -0.74
C SER A 76 2.63 0.25 -2.15
N VAL A 77 1.57 1.00 -2.46
CA VAL A 77 1.39 1.71 -3.72
C VAL A 77 1.79 3.16 -3.54
N ASP A 78 2.64 3.67 -4.42
CA ASP A 78 3.28 4.99 -4.40
C ASP A 78 4.28 5.17 -3.25
N VAL A 79 3.78 5.24 -2.01
CA VAL A 79 4.56 5.47 -0.79
C VAL A 79 3.90 4.66 0.34
N PRO A 80 4.67 4.00 1.25
CA PRO A 80 4.07 3.36 2.41
C PRO A 80 3.24 4.33 3.23
N SER A 81 2.00 3.96 3.52
CA SER A 81 1.08 4.83 4.25
C SER A 81 1.68 5.24 5.59
N GLY A 82 1.68 6.55 5.86
CA GLY A 82 2.31 7.14 7.04
C GLY A 82 3.73 7.64 6.84
N LEU A 83 4.31 7.50 5.65
CA LEU A 83 5.59 8.09 5.27
C LEU A 83 5.37 9.36 4.45
N ASP A 84 6.07 10.43 4.79
CA ASP A 84 6.08 11.67 4.02
C ASP A 84 7.03 11.55 2.82
N PRO A 85 6.56 11.82 1.59
CA PRO A 85 7.37 11.64 0.38
C PRO A 85 8.58 12.59 0.30
N GLY A 86 8.60 13.70 1.04
CA GLY A 86 9.72 14.63 1.05
C GLY A 86 10.68 14.41 2.21
N THR A 87 10.15 14.08 3.38
CA THR A 87 10.87 14.17 4.67
C THR A 87 10.99 12.84 5.41
N GLY A 88 10.32 11.79 4.95
CA GLY A 88 10.40 10.44 5.52
C GLY A 88 9.41 10.22 6.67
N MET A 89 9.89 9.64 7.76
CA MET A 89 9.01 9.20 8.86
C MET A 89 8.36 10.39 9.58
N ILE A 90 7.04 10.40 9.62
CA ILE A 90 6.23 11.41 10.31
C ILE A 90 5.30 10.81 11.37
N GLY A 91 5.45 9.52 11.69
CA GLY A 91 4.64 8.83 12.68
C GLY A 91 4.62 7.32 12.46
N ASP A 92 3.49 6.68 12.78
CA ASP A 92 3.27 5.27 12.44
C ASP A 92 3.18 5.10 10.92
N THR A 93 4.02 4.21 10.40
CA THR A 93 4.15 3.92 8.97
C THR A 93 4.03 2.43 8.71
N VAL A 94 3.45 2.08 7.57
CA VAL A 94 3.40 0.71 7.06
C VAL A 94 4.82 0.20 6.81
N SER A 95 5.11 -1.02 7.24
CA SER A 95 6.34 -1.72 6.90
C SER A 95 6.05 -2.59 5.67
N ALA A 96 6.46 -2.13 4.50
CA ALA A 96 6.21 -2.84 3.25
C ALA A 96 7.34 -3.81 2.92
N ASP A 97 7.00 -4.97 2.35
CA ASP A 97 7.96 -5.87 1.71
C ASP A 97 8.34 -5.37 0.32
N VAL A 98 7.40 -4.70 -0.35
CA VAL A 98 7.57 -4.08 -1.67
C VAL A 98 6.86 -2.73 -1.69
N THR A 99 7.52 -1.71 -2.21
CA THR A 99 6.92 -0.42 -2.56
C THR A 99 6.97 -0.21 -4.07
N VAL A 100 5.83 0.12 -4.68
CA VAL A 100 5.75 0.47 -6.11
C VAL A 100 5.48 1.97 -6.23
N ALA A 101 6.54 2.76 -6.35
CA ALA A 101 6.47 4.20 -6.63
C ALA A 101 5.84 4.46 -8.01
N ILE A 102 5.03 5.52 -8.13
CA ILE A 102 4.31 5.83 -9.37
C ILE A 102 4.86 7.10 -9.99
N GLY A 103 5.33 7.01 -11.24
CA GLY A 103 5.82 8.14 -12.02
C GLY A 103 7.22 8.62 -11.63
N ALA A 104 7.51 8.76 -10.34
CA ALA A 104 8.83 9.13 -9.83
C ALA A 104 9.10 8.52 -8.45
N VAL A 105 10.39 8.36 -8.11
CA VAL A 105 10.81 8.00 -6.76
C VAL A 105 10.85 9.25 -5.89
N HIS A 106 10.02 9.27 -4.85
CA HIS A 106 10.01 10.34 -3.87
C HIS A 106 11.28 10.37 -3.01
N PRO A 107 11.88 11.55 -2.73
CA PRO A 107 13.13 11.64 -1.96
C PRO A 107 13.07 10.96 -0.59
N GLY A 108 11.91 11.03 0.07
CA GLY A 108 11.65 10.40 1.36
C GLY A 108 11.86 8.88 1.34
N LEU A 109 11.65 8.21 0.20
CA LEU A 109 11.85 6.75 0.05
C LEU A 109 13.33 6.34 0.04
N LEU A 110 14.24 7.30 -0.17
CA LEU A 110 15.68 7.07 -0.29
C LEU A 110 16.46 7.51 0.96
N LEU A 111 15.75 7.94 2.01
CA LEU A 111 16.40 8.39 3.24
C LEU A 111 17.03 7.21 4.00
N PRO A 112 18.21 7.42 4.62
CA PRO A 112 18.86 6.39 5.42
C PRO A 112 17.95 5.85 6.53
N GLY A 113 18.02 4.54 6.78
CA GLY A 113 17.25 3.88 7.84
C GLY A 113 15.80 3.56 7.49
N LEU A 114 15.30 3.96 6.32
CA LEU A 114 13.91 3.68 5.93
C LEU A 114 13.73 2.38 5.14
N ALA A 115 14.82 1.71 4.75
CA ALA A 115 14.75 0.43 4.03
C ALA A 115 13.81 -0.62 4.66
N PRO A 116 13.71 -0.78 6.00
CA PRO A 116 12.74 -1.69 6.61
C PRO A 116 11.27 -1.35 6.37
N PHE A 117 10.96 -0.08 6.06
CA PHE A 117 9.61 0.38 5.78
C PHE A 117 9.27 0.37 4.29
N ILE A 118 10.29 0.49 3.42
CA ILE A 118 10.12 0.53 1.97
C ILE A 118 10.13 -0.87 1.35
N GLY A 119 10.99 -1.76 1.85
CA GLY A 119 11.25 -3.06 1.22
C GLY A 119 11.93 -2.92 -0.14
N ASP A 120 11.59 -3.80 -1.08
CA ASP A 120 11.99 -3.66 -2.48
C ASP A 120 11.27 -2.49 -3.14
N LEU A 121 12.04 -1.55 -3.72
CA LEU A 121 11.47 -0.38 -4.37
C LEU A 121 11.43 -0.58 -5.89
N TYR A 122 10.24 -0.53 -6.46
CA TYR A 122 9.99 -0.51 -7.90
C TYR A 122 9.41 0.83 -8.33
N LEU A 123 9.69 1.23 -9.57
CA LEU A 123 9.11 2.39 -10.23
C LEU A 123 8.18 1.93 -11.36
N ALA A 124 6.91 2.33 -11.28
CA ALA A 124 5.92 2.18 -12.32
C ALA A 124 5.82 3.46 -13.16
N SER A 125 5.77 3.31 -14.49
CA SER A 125 5.51 4.45 -15.39
C SER A 125 4.03 4.86 -15.37
N LEU A 126 3.77 6.16 -15.56
CA LEU A 126 2.44 6.70 -15.82
C LEU A 126 1.93 6.42 -17.26
N ASP A 127 2.81 5.97 -18.15
CA ASP A 127 2.51 5.73 -19.58
C ASP A 127 1.57 4.53 -19.81
N GLY A 128 1.25 3.77 -18.76
CA GLY A 128 0.18 2.77 -18.76
C GLY A 128 0.57 1.43 -18.15
N ALA A 129 -0.45 0.60 -17.88
CA ALA A 129 -0.36 -0.66 -17.13
C ALA A 129 0.52 -1.76 -17.76
N ARG A 130 1.09 -1.54 -18.94
CA ARG A 130 1.99 -2.49 -19.63
C ARG A 130 3.45 -2.05 -19.64
N ALA A 131 3.76 -0.86 -19.13
CA ALA A 131 5.15 -0.46 -18.95
C ALA A 131 5.82 -1.38 -17.91
N PRO A 132 7.07 -1.80 -18.12
CA PRO A 132 7.78 -2.63 -17.17
C PRO A 132 7.99 -1.86 -15.85
N LEU A 133 7.95 -2.58 -14.73
CA LEU A 133 8.42 -2.06 -13.45
C LEU A 133 9.95 -2.04 -13.45
N VAL A 134 10.54 -0.93 -13.03
CA VAL A 134 11.99 -0.81 -12.87
C VAL A 134 12.34 -0.97 -11.40
N ARG A 135 13.14 -1.98 -11.05
CA ARG A 135 13.64 -2.12 -9.67
C ARG A 135 14.70 -1.04 -9.41
N VAL A 136 14.45 -0.19 -8.41
CA VAL A 136 15.31 0.93 -8.02
C VAL A 136 16.25 0.51 -6.90
N VAL A 137 15.71 -0.15 -5.87
CA VAL A 137 16.46 -0.68 -4.72
C VAL A 137 15.97 -2.08 -4.42
N GLY A 138 16.89 -2.98 -4.12
CA GLY A 138 16.58 -4.30 -3.60
C GLY A 138 16.97 -4.43 -2.14
N ALA A 139 16.08 -4.95 -1.29
CA ALA A 139 16.48 -5.46 0.01
C ALA A 139 17.44 -6.66 -0.21
N PRO A 140 18.56 -6.74 0.53
CA PRO A 140 19.57 -7.79 0.32
C PRO A 140 19.01 -9.20 0.48
N ASP A 141 17.94 -9.37 1.28
CA ASP A 141 17.29 -10.66 1.57
C ASP A 141 15.86 -10.77 1.00
N ALA A 142 15.55 -10.02 -0.06
CA ALA A 142 14.21 -10.02 -0.63
C ALA A 142 13.78 -11.45 -1.06
N PRO A 143 12.54 -11.87 -0.75
CA PRO A 143 12.03 -13.14 -1.27
C PRO A 143 12.11 -13.16 -2.80
N THR A 144 12.66 -14.23 -3.37
CA THR A 144 12.66 -14.41 -4.83
C THR A 144 11.24 -14.70 -5.29
N TRP A 145 10.53 -13.65 -5.71
CA TRP A 145 9.26 -13.78 -6.40
C TRP A 145 9.52 -14.42 -7.77
N ARG A 146 8.90 -15.57 -8.04
CA ARG A 146 8.95 -16.18 -9.38
C ARG A 146 7.90 -15.51 -10.25
N GLU A 147 8.32 -15.09 -11.43
CA GLU A 147 7.45 -14.63 -12.53
C GLU A 147 6.46 -15.72 -12.98
#